data_AF-A0A5D3WNK1-F1
#
_entry.id   AF-A0A5D3WNK1-F1
#
_cell.length_a   1.000
_cell.length_b   1.000
_cell.length_c   1.000
_cell.angle_alpha   90.00
_cell.angle_beta   90.00
_cell.angle_gamma   90.00
#
_symmetry.space_group_name_H-M   'P 1'
#
loop_
_entity.id
_entity.type
_entity.pdbx_description
1 polymer ?
#
loop_
_entity_poly.entity_id
_entity_poly.type
_entity_poly.pdbx_seq_one_letter_code
_entity_poly.pdbx_strand_id
1 'polypeptide(L)'
;MQCQTVQPGVECTFWRKNGCTFEGNSCQPIVEQCEGCERIVESKIGKVCSVAPSPAQKWAVNICNFATHKKVEKKLVEQRINPLKASKRGGR
;
A
#
# COMPACT_ATOMS: atom_id res chain seq x y z
N MET A 1 12.37 8.97 9.13
CA MET A 1 12.94 10.18 8.49
C MET A 1 11.78 11.04 8.01
N GLN A 2 11.66 12.25 8.52
CA GLN A 2 10.46 13.08 8.29
C GLN A 2 10.41 13.58 6.84
N CYS A 3 9.23 13.60 6.24
CA CYS A 3 9.03 14.29 4.96
C CYS A 3 9.30 15.79 5.16
N GLN A 4 9.93 16.44 4.18
CA GLN A 4 10.17 17.89 4.19
C GLN A 4 9.43 18.66 3.09
N THR A 5 8.86 17.96 2.11
CA THR A 5 8.17 18.58 0.96
C THR A 5 6.66 18.65 1.18
N VAL A 6 6.02 17.48 1.16
CA VAL A 6 4.56 17.34 1.08
C VAL A 6 3.93 17.49 2.46
N GLN A 7 4.47 16.79 3.46
CA GLN A 7 4.04 16.86 4.85
C GLN A 7 5.24 17.06 5.79
N PRO A 8 5.67 18.32 5.99
CA PRO A 8 6.82 18.63 6.83
C PRO A 8 6.61 18.09 8.26
N GLY A 9 7.51 17.23 8.72
CA GLY A 9 7.50 16.68 10.08
C GLY A 9 6.77 15.34 10.23
N VAL A 10 6.05 14.86 9.20
CA VAL A 10 5.41 13.54 9.23
C VAL A 10 6.44 12.45 8.93
N GLU A 11 6.41 11.38 9.71
CA GLU A 11 7.29 10.25 9.47
C GLU A 11 6.97 9.58 8.13
N CYS A 12 7.93 9.65 7.20
CA CYS A 12 7.76 9.15 5.84
C CYS A 12 8.82 8.09 5.56
N THR A 13 8.37 6.87 5.28
CA THR A 13 9.25 5.75 4.95
C THR A 13 9.91 5.90 3.58
N PHE A 14 9.35 6.75 2.72
CA PHE A 14 9.86 7.04 1.37
C PHE A 14 10.91 8.15 1.35
N TRP A 15 11.11 8.86 2.47
CA TRP A 15 12.07 9.96 2.56
C TRP A 15 13.49 9.44 2.76
N ARG A 16 14.39 9.81 1.85
CA ARG A 16 15.83 9.51 1.87
C ARG A 16 16.64 10.81 1.95
N LYS A 17 17.96 10.70 2.11
CA LYS A 17 18.87 11.87 2.11
C LYS A 17 18.76 12.74 0.85
N ASN A 18 18.44 12.13 -0.30
CA ASN A 18 18.35 12.82 -1.59
C ASN A 18 16.90 13.24 -1.95
N GLY A 19 15.94 13.10 -1.04
CA GLY A 19 14.52 13.40 -1.27
C GLY A 19 13.62 12.17 -1.22
N CYS A 20 12.38 12.32 -1.70
CA CYS A 20 11.43 11.21 -1.83
C CYS A 20 11.96 10.18 -2.85
N THR A 21 11.76 8.89 -2.60
CA THR A 21 12.10 7.80 -3.56
C THR A 21 11.36 7.90 -4.90
N PHE A 22 10.31 8.71 -4.99
CA PHE A 22 9.55 8.87 -6.22
C PHE A 22 10.23 9.82 -7.22
N GLU A 23 9.96 9.60 -8.51
CA GLU A 23 10.47 10.43 -9.60
C GLU A 23 10.02 11.88 -9.41
N GLY A 24 10.96 12.82 -9.36
CA GLY A 24 10.69 14.22 -9.03
C GLY A 24 10.72 14.54 -7.53
N ASN A 25 11.26 13.65 -6.68
CA ASN A 25 11.54 13.88 -5.25
C ASN A 25 10.34 14.34 -4.40
N SER A 26 9.13 14.14 -4.90
CA SER A 26 7.88 14.59 -4.26
C SER A 26 6.81 13.49 -4.35
N CYS A 27 5.83 13.52 -3.43
CA CYS A 27 4.67 12.63 -3.51
C CYS A 27 3.63 13.23 -4.47
N GLN A 28 2.89 12.38 -5.15
CA GLN A 28 1.78 12.79 -6.01
C GLN A 28 0.44 12.78 -5.26
N PRO A 29 -0.53 13.59 -5.69
CA PRO A 29 -1.87 13.58 -5.14
C PRO A 29 -2.56 12.23 -5.37
N ILE A 30 -3.62 11.99 -4.60
CA ILE A 30 -4.49 10.83 -4.77
C ILE A 30 -5.15 10.84 -6.16
N VAL A 31 -5.42 9.64 -6.65
CA VAL A 31 -6.21 9.40 -7.86
C VAL A 31 -7.66 9.08 -7.48
N GLU A 32 -8.58 9.13 -8.44
CA GLU A 32 -10.00 8.80 -8.22
C GLU A 32 -10.19 7.41 -7.60
N GLN A 33 -9.33 6.44 -7.95
CA GLN A 33 -9.38 5.09 -7.37
C GLN A 33 -9.00 5.05 -5.88
N CYS A 34 -8.37 6.10 -5.35
CA CYS A 34 -8.04 6.21 -3.92
C CYS A 34 -9.18 6.81 -3.10
N GLU A 35 -10.20 7.43 -3.71
CA GLU A 35 -11.26 8.09 -2.96
C GLU A 35 -11.98 7.11 -2.01
N GLY A 36 -12.12 7.51 -0.75
CA GLY A 36 -12.68 6.65 0.31
C GLY A 36 -11.66 5.76 1.04
N CYS A 37 -10.36 5.82 0.70
CA CYS A 37 -9.31 5.23 1.55
C CYS A 37 -9.12 6.03 2.85
N GLU A 38 -9.04 5.33 3.99
CA GLU A 38 -8.75 5.93 5.31
C GLU A 38 -7.29 6.42 5.44
N ARG A 39 -6.43 6.01 4.50
CA ARG A 39 -4.99 6.30 4.49
C ARG A 39 -4.63 7.59 3.75
N ILE A 40 -5.64 8.32 3.27
CA ILE A 40 -5.49 9.61 2.61
C ILE A 40 -5.25 10.66 3.69
N VAL A 41 -4.20 11.47 3.48
CA VAL A 41 -3.83 12.55 4.37
C VAL A 41 -3.78 13.85 3.59
N GLU A 42 -4.24 14.93 4.21
CA GLU A 42 -4.22 16.26 3.60
C GLU A 42 -2.84 16.90 3.76
N SER A 43 -2.31 17.46 2.68
CA SER A 43 -0.95 17.98 2.61
C SER A 43 -0.93 19.31 1.85
N LYS A 44 0.23 19.97 1.81
CA LYS A 44 0.36 21.29 1.16
C LYS A 44 0.00 21.28 -0.33
N ILE A 45 0.15 20.14 -1.01
CA ILE A 45 -0.16 19.96 -2.44
C ILE A 45 -1.55 19.36 -2.66
N GLY A 46 -2.35 19.19 -1.60
CA GLY A 46 -3.64 18.53 -1.62
C GLY A 46 -3.63 17.16 -0.91
N LYS A 47 -4.59 16.31 -1.25
CA LYS A 47 -4.74 14.98 -0.65
C LYS A 47 -3.70 14.01 -1.21
N VAL A 48 -2.92 13.36 -0.35
CA VAL A 48 -1.89 12.39 -0.73
C VAL A 48 -2.06 11.08 0.05
N CYS A 49 -1.46 10.00 -0.44
CA CYS A 49 -1.47 8.72 0.26
C CYS A 49 -0.30 8.62 1.24
N SER A 50 -0.56 8.25 2.49
CA SER A 50 0.50 8.05 3.50
C SER A 50 1.36 6.81 3.27
N VAL A 51 0.89 5.85 2.45
CA VAL A 51 1.53 4.54 2.24
C VAL A 51 2.11 4.38 0.83
N ALA A 52 1.87 5.32 -0.07
CA ALA A 52 2.41 5.25 -1.42
C ALA A 52 2.71 6.67 -1.93
N PRO A 53 3.95 6.96 -2.35
CA PRO A 53 4.30 8.28 -2.85
C PRO A 53 3.71 8.56 -4.23
N SER A 54 3.34 7.53 -5.01
CA SER A 54 2.54 7.67 -6.23
C SER A 54 1.37 6.69 -6.25
N PRO A 55 0.16 7.19 -5.95
CA PRO A 55 -1.06 6.42 -6.07
C PRO A 55 -1.29 5.93 -7.50
N ALA A 56 -1.06 6.78 -8.51
CA ALA A 56 -1.28 6.46 -9.92
C ALA A 56 -0.48 5.23 -10.38
N GLN A 57 0.83 5.18 -10.10
CA GLN A 57 1.65 4.02 -10.46
C GLN A 57 1.24 2.77 -9.69
N LYS A 58 0.85 2.92 -8.42
CA LYS A 58 0.42 1.79 -7.60
C LYS A 58 -0.82 1.12 -8.20
N TRP A 59 -1.81 1.91 -8.60
CA TRP A 59 -3.05 1.44 -9.24
C TRP A 59 -2.85 0.96 -10.67
N ALA A 60 -1.87 1.52 -11.39
CA ALA A 60 -1.55 1.08 -12.76
C ALA A 60 -0.98 -0.33 -12.81
N VAL A 61 -0.18 -0.73 -11.80
CA VAL A 61 0.43 -2.07 -11.76
C VAL A 61 -0.59 -3.12 -11.31
N ASN A 62 -1.30 -2.87 -10.21
CA ASN A 62 -2.30 -3.77 -9.65
C ASN A 62 -3.25 -2.99 -8.72
N ILE A 63 -4.36 -3.59 -8.30
CA ILE A 63 -5.21 -3.00 -7.26
C ILE A 63 -4.35 -2.73 -6.01
N CYS A 64 -4.48 -1.53 -5.44
CA CYS A 64 -3.73 -1.15 -4.26
C CYS A 64 -4.03 -2.11 -3.11
N ASN A 65 -3.00 -2.84 -2.66
CA ASN A 65 -3.09 -3.83 -1.58
C ASN A 65 -3.38 -3.21 -0.20
N PHE A 66 -3.34 -1.89 -0.09
CA PHE A 66 -3.67 -1.13 1.12
C PHE A 66 -5.02 -0.42 1.03
N ALA A 67 -5.76 -0.60 -0.07
CA ALA A 67 -7.08 -0.01 -0.23
C ALA A 67 -8.02 -0.56 0.85
N THR A 68 -8.44 0.29 1.80
CA THR A 68 -9.40 -0.07 2.84
C THR A 68 -10.83 -0.17 2.30
N HIS A 69 -11.12 0.59 1.23
CA HIS A 69 -12.43 0.65 0.59
C HIS A 69 -12.64 -0.47 -0.45
N LYS A 70 -11.58 -0.97 -1.09
CA LYS A 70 -11.65 -2.12 -2.01
C LYS A 70 -11.08 -3.35 -1.31
N LYS A 71 -11.96 -4.12 -0.69
CA LYS A 71 -11.64 -5.48 -0.24
C LYS A 71 -11.40 -6.30 -1.51
N VAL A 72 -10.12 -6.53 -1.85
CA VAL A 72 -9.79 -7.60 -2.79
C VAL A 72 -10.23 -8.87 -2.09
N GLU A 73 -11.36 -9.41 -2.52
CA GLU A 73 -11.74 -10.77 -2.22
C GLU A 73 -10.65 -11.66 -2.79
N LYS A 74 -9.60 -11.90 -2.00
CA LYS A 74 -8.78 -13.07 -2.16
C LYS A 74 -9.79 -14.20 -2.01
N LYS A 75 -10.26 -14.75 -3.12
CA LYS A 75 -10.69 -16.13 -3.18
C LYS A 75 -9.50 -16.90 -2.63
N LEU A 76 -9.50 -17.09 -1.32
CA LEU A 76 -8.85 -18.19 -0.67
C LEU A 76 -9.49 -19.37 -1.37
N VAL A 77 -8.86 -19.80 -2.47
CA VAL A 77 -9.07 -21.13 -2.99
C VAL A 77 -8.78 -21.97 -1.78
N GLU A 78 -9.86 -22.45 -1.17
CA GLU A 78 -9.85 -23.37 -0.06
C GLU A 78 -8.93 -24.48 -0.52
N GLN A 79 -7.66 -24.41 -0.13
CA GLN A 79 -6.75 -25.52 -0.26
C GLN A 79 -7.36 -26.54 0.69
N ARG A 80 -8.22 -27.38 0.11
CA ARG A 80 -8.72 -28.64 0.64
C ARG A 80 -7.50 -29.52 0.87
N ILE A 81 -6.67 -29.16 1.85
CA ILE A 81 -5.68 -30.05 2.43
C ILE A 81 -6.53 -31.08 3.16
N ASN A 82 -6.73 -32.20 2.47
CA ASN A 82 -7.44 -33.33 3.00
C ASN A 82 -6.62 -33.87 4.19
N PRO A 83 -7.14 -33.83 5.44
CA PRO A 83 -6.38 -34.20 6.63
C PRO A 83 -5.90 -35.66 6.63
N LEU A 84 -6.42 -36.50 5.73
CA LEU A 84 -6.01 -37.90 5.53
C LEU A 84 -4.54 -38.07 5.07
N LYS A 85 -3.91 -37.04 4.47
CA LYS A 85 -2.51 -37.14 3.99
C LYS A 85 -1.46 -36.71 5.03
N ALA A 86 -1.87 -36.06 6.12
CA ALA A 86 -0.98 -35.68 7.22
C ALA A 86 -0.79 -36.82 8.25
N SER A 87 -1.74 -37.74 8.36
CA SER A 87 -1.71 -38.79 9.39
C SER A 87 -0.84 -40.02 9.05
N LYS A 88 -0.21 -40.10 7.86
CA LYS A 88 0.52 -41.30 7.41
C LYS A 88 2.06 -41.19 7.38
N ARG A 89 2.64 -40.22 8.09
CA ARG A 89 4.11 -40.10 8.29
C ARG A 89 4.52 -40.00 9.76
N GLY A 90 3.72 -40.54 10.67
CA GLY A 90 4.01 -40.53 12.11
C GLY A 90 3.70 -41.85 12.81
N GLY A 91 3.75 -42.97 12.09
CA GLY A 91 3.45 -44.28 12.66
C GLY A 91 4.30 -45.38 12.03
N ARG A 92 5.31 -45.79 12.80
CA ARG A 92 6.24 -46.92 12.62
C ARG A 92 7.59 -46.60 11.98
#